data_AF-A0A0P8ZX66-F1
#
_entry.id   AF-A0A0P8ZX66-F1
#
_cell.length_a   1.000
_cell.length_b   1.000
_cell.length_c   1.000
_cell.angle_alpha   90.00
_cell.angle_beta   90.00
_cell.angle_gamma   90.00
#
_symmetry.space_group_name_H-M   'P 1'
#
loop_
_entity.id
_entity.type
_entity.pdbx_description
1 polymer ?
#
loop_
_entity_poly.entity_id
_entity_poly.type
_entity_poly.pdbx_seq_one_letter_code
_entity_poly.pdbx_strand_id
1 'polypeptide(L)'
;MMETDLLTPKERYNGVILIGVRRNEIVEFIKVYAENKDLAKELLEQFLYEKGIHPADFVVVDQGYESVEGKEIISTRTESELSAFLARFGLRLLSNGVLYLQGKKEIYQITSVSQDLLEEIKTRTEKTARIELKEEPLRVDLDEINLPEGIKEKLKPLELMEDTLIINYAEIPISEILKSVTKGAVKIFESMKIGNFTVKIFDENLHEVIAKNKGEILIKPPVIVWDGYIDSVEDFEFQTVNGNVYNAPLFLKAYKGFLILQEPPPELLEKLLRIKEKGFLKLKGKVVKIKERFTIIVDTKNPTKYNGIVLPIKIKLPYLGSKEMKEILEKEVGFEIPLEIVEEIPTKYRTFKSILILVKLFKRLQSKRLEKEPLELLKDALSLFIGEKNESH
;
A
#
# COMPACT_ATOMS: atom_id res chain seq x y z
N MET A 1 -54.37 -10.61 -32.24
CA MET A 1 -54.23 -10.90 -30.80
C MET A 1 -52.99 -11.76 -30.64
N MET A 2 -51.86 -11.15 -30.30
CA MET A 2 -50.63 -11.90 -30.02
C MET A 2 -50.71 -12.37 -28.56
N GLU A 3 -50.70 -13.68 -28.34
CA GLU A 3 -50.40 -14.25 -27.02
C GLU A 3 -48.99 -13.81 -26.63
N THR A 4 -48.88 -12.76 -25.84
CA THR A 4 -47.60 -12.27 -25.31
C THR A 4 -47.18 -13.14 -24.16
N ASP A 5 -46.60 -14.28 -24.53
CA ASP A 5 -46.07 -15.28 -23.62
C ASP A 5 -44.62 -14.94 -23.24
N LEU A 6 -44.40 -13.71 -22.76
CA LEU A 6 -43.09 -13.21 -22.39
C LEU A 6 -42.61 -13.81 -21.06
N LEU A 7 -43.54 -14.37 -20.27
CA LEU A 7 -43.31 -14.91 -18.93
C LEU A 7 -43.19 -16.43 -18.88
N THR A 8 -43.55 -17.15 -19.94
CA THR A 8 -43.39 -18.62 -19.95
C THR A 8 -41.94 -18.99 -20.23
N PRO A 9 -41.34 -19.84 -19.37
CA PRO A 9 -40.03 -20.41 -19.61
C PRO A 9 -39.98 -21.20 -20.92
N LYS A 10 -39.20 -20.74 -21.89
CA LYS A 10 -38.97 -21.42 -23.16
C LYS A 10 -37.56 -21.18 -23.68
N GLU A 11 -37.18 -21.91 -24.71
CA GLU A 11 -35.94 -21.66 -25.45
C GLU A 11 -36.07 -20.35 -26.24
N ARG A 12 -35.02 -19.52 -26.19
CA ARG A 12 -34.99 -18.18 -26.80
C ARG A 12 -33.68 -17.99 -27.56
N TYR A 13 -33.71 -17.14 -28.59
CA TYR A 13 -32.57 -16.92 -29.48
C TYR A 13 -32.20 -15.43 -29.64
N ASN A 14 -33.14 -14.53 -29.34
CA ASN A 14 -32.98 -13.09 -29.54
C ASN A 14 -32.96 -12.29 -28.22
N GLY A 15 -33.51 -12.83 -27.13
CA GLY A 15 -33.39 -12.21 -25.82
C GLY A 15 -34.01 -13.03 -24.69
N VAL A 16 -33.60 -12.73 -23.46
CA VAL A 16 -34.09 -13.36 -22.23
C VAL A 16 -34.16 -12.34 -21.11
N ILE A 17 -35.12 -12.52 -20.21
CA ILE A 17 -35.30 -11.70 -19.03
C ILE A 17 -35.02 -12.56 -17.80
N LEU A 18 -34.14 -12.04 -16.96
CA LEU A 18 -33.81 -12.55 -15.65
C LEU A 18 -34.39 -11.62 -14.60
N ILE A 19 -35.05 -12.17 -13.59
CA ILE A 19 -35.66 -11.38 -12.52
C ILE A 19 -35.22 -11.87 -11.16
N GLY A 20 -34.96 -10.94 -10.25
CA GLY A 20 -34.76 -11.23 -8.83
C GLY A 20 -36.04 -10.93 -8.07
N VAL A 21 -36.58 -11.95 -7.40
CA VAL A 21 -37.89 -11.89 -6.75
C VAL A 21 -37.77 -12.24 -5.26
N ARG A 22 -38.46 -11.49 -4.39
CA ARG A 22 -38.55 -11.80 -2.96
C ARG A 22 -39.48 -12.98 -2.70
N ARG A 23 -39.51 -13.47 -1.45
CA ARG A 23 -40.39 -14.56 -1.00
C ARG A 23 -41.88 -14.27 -1.15
N ASN A 24 -42.27 -13.00 -1.13
CA ASN A 24 -43.64 -12.51 -1.35
C ASN A 24 -43.93 -12.17 -2.82
N GLU A 25 -43.13 -12.69 -3.75
CA GLU A 25 -43.29 -12.52 -5.21
C GLU A 25 -43.10 -11.10 -5.75
N ILE A 26 -42.61 -10.16 -4.92
CA ILE A 26 -42.25 -8.82 -5.39
C ILE A 26 -40.96 -8.89 -6.23
N VAL A 27 -41.02 -8.36 -7.45
CA VAL A 27 -39.87 -8.19 -8.34
C VAL A 27 -39.09 -6.97 -7.89
N GLU A 28 -37.78 -7.12 -7.71
CA GLU A 28 -36.90 -6.02 -7.30
C GLU A 28 -35.66 -5.87 -8.18
N PHE A 29 -35.39 -6.85 -9.03
CA PHE A 29 -34.26 -6.85 -9.95
C PHE A 29 -34.72 -7.38 -11.29
N ILE A 30 -34.28 -6.73 -12.38
CA ILE A 30 -34.55 -7.12 -13.75
C ILE A 30 -33.25 -6.98 -14.54
N LYS A 31 -32.78 -8.06 -15.16
CA LYS A 31 -31.70 -8.04 -16.15
C LYS A 31 -32.22 -8.59 -17.46
N VAL A 32 -32.13 -7.79 -18.51
CA VAL A 32 -32.52 -8.16 -19.87
C VAL A 32 -31.25 -8.36 -20.68
N TYR A 33 -31.15 -9.49 -21.37
CA TYR A 33 -30.16 -9.73 -22.41
C TYR A 33 -30.88 -9.78 -23.76
N ALA A 34 -30.36 -9.07 -24.76
CA ALA A 34 -30.91 -9.09 -26.11
C ALA A 34 -29.84 -8.84 -27.18
N GLU A 35 -30.14 -9.18 -28.43
CA GLU A 35 -29.18 -9.01 -29.54
C GLU A 35 -28.73 -7.56 -29.73
N ASN A 36 -29.59 -6.59 -29.43
CA ASN A 36 -29.32 -5.17 -29.59
C ASN A 36 -30.07 -4.33 -28.55
N LYS A 37 -29.73 -3.05 -28.50
CA LYS A 37 -30.27 -2.08 -27.54
C LYS A 37 -31.78 -1.89 -27.65
N ASP A 38 -32.31 -1.81 -28.88
CA ASP A 38 -33.72 -1.52 -29.09
C ASP A 38 -34.60 -2.68 -28.62
N LEU A 39 -34.20 -3.91 -28.94
CA LEU A 39 -34.85 -5.12 -28.46
C LEU A 39 -34.76 -5.27 -26.94
N ALA A 40 -33.61 -4.95 -26.33
CA ALA A 40 -33.48 -4.99 -24.86
C ALA A 40 -34.44 -4.00 -24.18
N LYS A 41 -34.60 -2.81 -24.76
CA LYS A 41 -35.49 -1.77 -24.24
C LYS A 41 -36.95 -2.18 -24.39
N GLU A 42 -37.33 -2.69 -25.57
CA GLU A 42 -38.69 -3.19 -25.84
C GLU A 42 -39.06 -4.32 -24.87
N LEU A 43 -38.17 -5.29 -24.66
CA LEU A 43 -38.38 -6.40 -23.72
C LEU A 43 -38.55 -5.92 -22.26
N LEU A 44 -37.77 -4.92 -21.84
CA LEU A 44 -37.90 -4.33 -20.51
C LEU A 44 -39.24 -3.59 -20.34
N GLU A 45 -39.60 -2.73 -21.29
CA GLU A 45 -40.85 -1.96 -21.27
C GLU A 45 -42.08 -2.88 -21.27
N GLN A 46 -42.05 -3.91 -22.12
CA GLN A 46 -43.12 -4.90 -22.19
C GLN A 46 -43.24 -5.70 -20.89
N PHE A 47 -42.13 -6.12 -20.29
CA PHE A 47 -42.15 -6.83 -19.02
C PHE A 47 -42.73 -5.97 -17.89
N LEU A 48 -42.34 -4.70 -17.79
CA LEU A 48 -42.87 -3.77 -16.79
C LEU A 48 -44.39 -3.59 -16.97
N TYR A 49 -44.85 -3.42 -18.21
CA TYR A 49 -46.26 -3.30 -18.55
C TYR A 49 -47.06 -4.56 -18.16
N GLU A 50 -46.60 -5.75 -18.55
CA GLU A 50 -47.27 -7.03 -18.24
C GLU A 50 -47.33 -7.33 -16.73
N LYS A 51 -46.35 -6.86 -15.96
CA LYS A 51 -46.32 -7.02 -14.49
C LYS A 51 -47.01 -5.89 -13.74
N GLY A 52 -47.56 -4.89 -14.44
CA GLY A 52 -48.19 -3.73 -13.81
C GLY A 52 -47.21 -2.91 -12.96
N ILE A 53 -45.91 -2.95 -13.30
CA ILE A 53 -44.86 -2.21 -12.60
C ILE A 53 -44.71 -0.85 -13.26
N HIS A 54 -44.74 0.22 -12.45
CA HIS A 54 -44.54 1.56 -12.98
C HIS A 54 -43.05 1.79 -13.27
N PRO A 55 -42.65 2.30 -14.46
CA PRO A 55 -41.24 2.45 -14.81
C PRO A 55 -40.42 3.31 -13.84
N ALA A 56 -41.04 4.29 -13.17
CA ALA A 56 -40.37 5.15 -12.19
C ALA A 56 -39.95 4.44 -10.90
N ASP A 57 -40.54 3.26 -10.60
CA ASP A 57 -40.21 2.47 -9.41
C ASP A 57 -38.87 1.73 -9.58
N PHE A 58 -38.34 1.73 -10.80
CA PHE A 58 -37.12 1.05 -11.20
C PHE A 58 -36.09 2.02 -11.77
N VAL A 59 -34.83 1.79 -11.44
CA VAL A 59 -33.69 2.59 -11.89
C VAL A 59 -32.77 1.69 -12.71
N VAL A 60 -32.37 2.14 -13.90
CA VAL A 60 -31.35 1.47 -14.70
C VAL A 60 -29.98 1.74 -14.07
N VAL A 61 -29.31 0.69 -13.63
CA VAL A 61 -28.01 0.77 -12.94
C VAL A 61 -26.83 0.37 -13.82
N ASP A 62 -27.11 -0.39 -14.89
CA ASP A 62 -26.09 -0.82 -15.84
C ASP A 62 -26.73 -1.09 -17.21
N GLN A 63 -26.00 -0.77 -18.29
CA GLN A 63 -26.40 -1.06 -19.66
C GLN A 63 -25.19 -1.04 -20.60
N GLY A 64 -25.21 -1.88 -21.64
CA GLY A 64 -24.16 -1.91 -22.65
C GLY A 64 -23.97 -3.30 -23.26
N TYR A 65 -22.95 -3.46 -24.10
CA TYR A 65 -22.55 -4.78 -24.58
C TYR A 65 -21.69 -5.48 -23.53
N GLU A 66 -22.07 -6.72 -23.20
CA GLU A 66 -21.33 -7.61 -22.31
C GLU A 66 -20.68 -8.72 -23.15
N SER A 67 -19.42 -9.06 -22.86
CA SER A 67 -18.76 -10.19 -23.50
C SER A 67 -19.36 -11.51 -23.03
N VAL A 68 -19.71 -12.35 -23.99
CA VAL A 68 -20.21 -13.71 -23.78
C VAL A 68 -19.31 -14.75 -24.44
N GLU A 69 -18.05 -14.37 -24.72
CA GLU A 69 -17.05 -15.26 -25.31
C GLU A 69 -16.83 -16.48 -24.40
N GLY A 70 -17.01 -17.68 -24.97
CA GLY A 70 -16.94 -18.94 -24.23
C GLY A 70 -18.24 -19.38 -23.56
N LYS A 71 -19.33 -18.59 -23.62
CA LYS A 71 -20.67 -19.00 -23.16
C LYS A 71 -21.50 -19.53 -24.34
N GLU A 72 -22.10 -20.71 -24.19
CA GLU A 72 -23.04 -21.25 -25.19
C GLU A 72 -24.48 -20.76 -24.95
N ILE A 73 -24.84 -20.59 -23.69
CA ILE A 73 -26.19 -20.19 -23.25
C ILE A 73 -26.16 -19.18 -22.11
N ILE A 74 -27.25 -18.43 -21.97
CA ILE A 74 -27.56 -17.64 -20.77
C ILE A 74 -28.81 -18.21 -20.11
N SER A 75 -28.68 -18.60 -18.84
CA SER A 75 -29.74 -19.12 -17.99
C SER A 75 -29.45 -18.81 -16.52
N THR A 76 -30.39 -19.08 -15.62
CA THR A 76 -30.13 -18.98 -14.18
C THR A 76 -28.98 -19.85 -13.69
N ARG A 77 -28.64 -20.94 -14.41
CA ARG A 77 -27.51 -21.82 -14.08
C ARG A 77 -26.16 -21.24 -14.48
N THR A 78 -26.08 -20.61 -15.65
CA THR A 78 -24.83 -19.98 -16.12
C THR A 78 -24.58 -18.64 -15.43
N GLU A 79 -25.62 -18.00 -14.93
CA GLU A 79 -25.57 -16.75 -14.17
C GLU A 79 -25.48 -17.02 -12.65
N SER A 80 -24.60 -17.95 -12.27
CA SER A 80 -24.43 -18.39 -10.87
C SER A 80 -23.94 -17.26 -9.95
N GLU A 81 -23.09 -16.37 -10.45
CA GLU A 81 -22.61 -15.20 -9.70
C GLU A 81 -23.73 -14.21 -9.42
N LEU A 82 -24.58 -13.93 -10.42
CA LEU A 82 -25.77 -13.10 -10.27
C LEU A 82 -26.75 -13.73 -9.27
N SER A 83 -26.97 -15.04 -9.37
CA SER A 83 -27.81 -15.77 -8.43
C SER A 83 -27.28 -15.68 -7.00
N ALA A 84 -25.97 -15.85 -6.80
CA ALA A 84 -25.33 -15.72 -5.49
C ALA A 84 -25.40 -14.27 -4.95
N PHE A 85 -25.22 -13.28 -5.83
CA PHE A 85 -25.37 -11.87 -5.47
C PHE A 85 -26.77 -11.58 -4.93
N LEU A 86 -27.81 -11.94 -5.69
CA LEU A 86 -29.21 -11.70 -5.34
C LEU A 86 -29.65 -12.48 -4.10
N ALA A 87 -29.15 -13.69 -3.90
CA ALA A 87 -29.45 -14.50 -2.72
C ALA A 87 -29.04 -13.80 -1.40
N ARG A 88 -27.96 -12.98 -1.42
CA ARG A 88 -27.57 -12.17 -0.25
C ARG A 88 -28.64 -11.15 0.15
N PHE A 89 -29.42 -10.69 -0.81
CA PHE A 89 -30.57 -9.78 -0.64
C PHE A 89 -31.90 -10.52 -0.40
N GLY A 90 -31.85 -11.85 -0.23
CA GLY A 90 -33.04 -12.67 -0.06
C GLY A 90 -33.87 -12.80 -1.35
N LEU A 91 -33.27 -12.47 -2.50
CA LEU A 91 -33.90 -12.57 -3.81
C LEU A 91 -33.57 -13.90 -4.46
N ARG A 92 -34.58 -14.50 -5.10
CA ARG A 92 -34.44 -15.69 -5.94
C ARG A 92 -34.36 -15.24 -7.39
N LEU A 93 -33.30 -15.66 -8.08
CA LEU A 93 -33.15 -15.45 -9.52
C LEU A 93 -34.08 -16.40 -10.28
N LEU A 94 -34.93 -15.85 -11.13
CA LEU A 94 -35.80 -16.57 -12.06
C LEU A 94 -35.51 -16.09 -13.49
N SER A 95 -35.89 -16.90 -14.47
CA SER A 95 -35.76 -16.56 -15.88
C SER A 95 -37.02 -16.93 -16.64
N ASN A 96 -37.34 -16.15 -17.68
CA ASN A 96 -38.35 -16.52 -18.67
C ASN A 96 -37.83 -17.46 -19.76
N GLY A 97 -36.63 -18.02 -19.64
CA GLY A 97 -36.12 -18.98 -20.61
C GLY A 97 -34.63 -19.31 -20.53
N VAL A 98 -34.15 -19.95 -21.59
CA VAL A 98 -32.71 -20.16 -21.85
C VAL A 98 -32.40 -19.47 -23.16
N LEU A 99 -31.45 -18.54 -23.15
CA LEU A 99 -30.99 -17.87 -24.36
C LEU A 99 -29.82 -18.62 -24.96
N TYR A 100 -29.95 -19.10 -26.19
CA TYR A 100 -28.84 -19.68 -26.94
C TYR A 100 -28.07 -18.57 -27.68
N LEU A 101 -26.76 -18.50 -27.46
CA LEU A 101 -25.93 -17.41 -27.98
C LEU A 101 -25.45 -17.62 -29.42
N GLN A 102 -25.57 -18.85 -29.95
CA GLN A 102 -25.28 -19.19 -31.36
C GLN A 102 -23.90 -18.68 -31.85
N GLY A 103 -22.89 -18.72 -30.99
CA GLY A 103 -21.52 -18.30 -31.32
C GLY A 103 -21.28 -16.78 -31.31
N LYS A 104 -22.23 -15.98 -30.81
CA LYS A 104 -22.03 -14.54 -30.59
C LYS A 104 -20.96 -14.31 -29.52
N LYS A 105 -20.16 -13.26 -29.71
CA LYS A 105 -19.11 -12.85 -28.77
C LYS A 105 -19.57 -11.84 -27.74
N GLU A 106 -20.63 -11.10 -28.06
CA GLU A 106 -21.14 -10.01 -27.25
C GLU A 106 -22.66 -9.94 -27.37
N ILE A 107 -23.31 -9.47 -26.30
CA ILE A 107 -24.76 -9.30 -26.22
C ILE A 107 -25.08 -8.01 -25.48
N TYR A 108 -26.16 -7.33 -25.88
CA TYR A 108 -26.58 -6.13 -25.17
C TYR A 108 -27.33 -6.51 -23.89
N GLN A 109 -27.05 -5.80 -22.80
CA GLN A 109 -27.74 -5.98 -21.53
C GLN A 109 -28.28 -4.66 -20.98
N ILE A 110 -29.39 -4.76 -20.25
CA ILE A 110 -29.93 -3.69 -19.40
C ILE A 110 -30.23 -4.30 -18.04
N THR A 111 -29.65 -3.71 -16.99
CA THR A 111 -29.92 -4.08 -15.60
C THR A 111 -30.66 -2.96 -14.90
N SER A 112 -31.79 -3.29 -14.30
CA SER A 112 -32.65 -2.38 -13.57
C SER A 112 -33.04 -2.95 -12.21
N VAL A 113 -33.11 -2.09 -11.20
CA VAL A 113 -33.43 -2.46 -9.82
C VAL A 113 -34.50 -1.54 -9.24
N SER A 114 -35.33 -2.06 -8.35
CA SER A 114 -36.30 -1.24 -7.63
C SER A 114 -35.59 -0.20 -6.75
N GLN A 115 -36.25 0.92 -6.48
CA GLN A 115 -35.71 1.93 -5.55
C GLN A 115 -35.41 1.33 -4.16
N ASP A 116 -36.29 0.47 -3.66
CA ASP A 116 -36.12 -0.21 -2.36
C ASP A 116 -34.89 -1.13 -2.34
N LEU A 117 -34.68 -1.93 -3.39
CA LEU A 117 -33.49 -2.78 -3.48
C LEU A 117 -32.23 -1.95 -3.68
N LEU A 118 -32.31 -0.84 -4.44
CA LEU A 118 -31.21 0.08 -4.58
C LEU A 118 -30.81 0.70 -3.23
N GLU A 119 -31.78 1.06 -2.39
CA GLU A 119 -31.54 1.52 -1.02
C GLU A 119 -31.01 0.41 -0.12
N GLU A 120 -31.51 -0.82 -0.23
CA GLU A 120 -30.99 -1.97 0.52
C GLU A 120 -29.55 -2.32 0.11
N ILE A 121 -29.25 -2.28 -1.19
CA ILE A 121 -27.89 -2.43 -1.72
C ILE A 121 -27.01 -1.31 -1.18
N LYS A 122 -27.45 -0.05 -1.20
CA LYS A 122 -26.69 1.09 -0.63
C LYS A 122 -26.46 0.90 0.87
N THR A 123 -27.50 0.61 1.65
CA THR A 123 -27.41 0.44 3.11
C THR A 123 -26.66 -0.81 3.54
N ARG A 124 -26.73 -1.94 2.80
CA ARG A 124 -25.90 -3.12 3.06
C ARG A 124 -24.47 -2.92 2.59
N THR A 125 -24.24 -2.28 1.44
CA THR A 125 -22.88 -1.87 1.03
C THR A 125 -22.30 -0.85 2.01
N GLU A 126 -23.13 -0.05 2.69
CA GLU A 126 -22.74 0.84 3.79
C GLU A 126 -22.54 0.11 5.12
N LYS A 127 -23.33 -0.92 5.45
CA LYS A 127 -23.17 -1.76 6.66
C LYS A 127 -21.97 -2.72 6.53
N THR A 128 -21.71 -3.27 5.35
CA THR A 128 -20.50 -4.06 5.04
C THR A 128 -19.27 -3.13 4.89
N ALA A 129 -19.46 -1.83 4.61
CA ALA A 129 -18.42 -0.80 4.69
C ALA A 129 -18.14 -0.27 6.10
N ARG A 130 -18.78 -0.80 7.16
CA ARG A 130 -18.38 -0.55 8.55
C ARG A 130 -17.39 -1.61 9.06
N ILE A 131 -16.40 -1.97 8.26
CA ILE A 131 -15.10 -2.28 8.87
C ILE A 131 -14.53 -0.89 9.19
N GLU A 132 -14.78 -0.39 10.40
CA GLU A 132 -13.98 0.72 10.90
C GLU A 132 -12.52 0.28 10.79
N LEU A 133 -11.76 0.92 9.90
CA LEU A 133 -10.32 0.76 9.85
C LEU A 133 -9.79 1.31 11.17
N LYS A 134 -9.65 0.42 12.15
CA LYS A 134 -9.28 0.79 13.50
C LYS A 134 -7.78 1.07 13.52
N GLU A 135 -7.43 2.31 13.82
CA GLU A 135 -6.05 2.65 14.12
C GLU A 135 -5.59 1.90 15.38
N GLU A 136 -4.37 1.40 15.34
CA GLU A 136 -3.69 0.86 16.50
C GLU A 136 -2.65 1.88 16.97
N PRO A 137 -2.50 2.08 18.29
CA PRO A 137 -1.53 3.03 18.81
C PRO A 137 -0.13 2.64 18.35
N LEU A 138 0.63 3.67 18.00
CA LEU A 138 1.99 3.50 17.52
C LEU A 138 2.92 3.28 18.69
N ARG A 139 3.80 2.29 18.52
CA ARG A 139 4.88 2.00 19.45
C ARG A 139 6.10 1.54 18.67
N VAL A 140 7.26 1.95 19.12
CA VAL A 140 8.55 1.42 18.68
C VAL A 140 9.02 0.52 19.81
N ASP A 141 9.32 -0.74 19.49
CA ASP A 141 9.73 -1.75 20.47
C ASP A 141 11.11 -2.29 20.09
N LEU A 142 12.16 -1.75 20.71
CA LEU A 142 13.54 -2.09 20.38
C LEU A 142 14.04 -3.35 21.08
N ASP A 143 13.27 -3.94 21.99
CA ASP A 143 13.69 -5.10 22.78
C ASP A 143 13.88 -6.33 21.89
N GLU A 144 13.00 -6.50 20.89
CA GLU A 144 13.00 -7.62 19.94
C GLU A 144 14.10 -7.55 18.87
N ILE A 145 14.85 -6.44 18.79
CA ILE A 145 15.90 -6.29 17.77
C ILE A 145 17.06 -7.24 18.02
N ASN A 146 17.61 -7.80 16.94
CA ASN A 146 18.85 -8.55 17.01
C ASN A 146 20.09 -7.64 16.81
N LEU A 147 20.40 -6.80 17.80
CA LEU A 147 21.57 -5.92 17.83
C LEU A 147 22.33 -6.09 19.16
N PRO A 148 23.65 -5.81 19.19
CA PRO A 148 24.40 -5.70 20.43
C PRO A 148 23.75 -4.72 21.40
N GLU A 149 23.76 -5.05 22.70
CA GLU A 149 23.07 -4.29 23.75
C GLU A 149 23.52 -2.81 23.80
N GLY A 150 24.83 -2.56 23.64
CA GLY A 150 25.38 -1.21 23.62
C GLY A 150 24.89 -0.34 22.45
N ILE A 151 24.38 -0.94 21.39
CA ILE A 151 23.75 -0.24 20.26
C ILE A 151 22.26 -0.04 20.54
N LYS A 152 21.56 -1.06 21.06
CA LYS A 152 20.14 -0.95 21.47
C LYS A 152 19.92 0.21 22.43
N GLU A 153 20.73 0.30 23.48
CA GLU A 153 20.65 1.38 24.48
C GLU A 153 20.81 2.78 23.85
N LYS A 154 21.66 2.93 22.84
CA LYS A 154 21.82 4.21 22.12
C LYS A 154 20.60 4.55 21.27
N LEU A 155 19.87 3.54 20.79
CA LEU A 155 18.68 3.70 19.95
C LEU A 155 17.38 3.86 20.75
N LYS A 156 17.35 3.46 22.04
CA LYS A 156 16.19 3.61 22.94
C LYS A 156 15.46 4.95 22.86
N PRO A 157 16.13 6.11 22.75
CA PRO A 157 15.43 7.39 22.61
C PRO A 157 14.47 7.47 21.40
N LEU A 158 14.64 6.64 20.36
CA LEU A 158 13.72 6.58 19.22
C LEU A 158 12.30 6.12 19.61
N GLU A 159 12.14 5.46 20.75
CA GLU A 159 10.84 5.06 21.28
C GLU A 159 9.93 6.25 21.64
N LEU A 160 10.54 7.42 21.89
CA LEU A 160 9.81 8.65 22.15
C LEU A 160 9.13 9.22 20.89
N MET A 161 9.53 8.76 19.70
CA MET A 161 9.02 9.23 18.41
C MET A 161 9.16 10.75 18.21
N GLU A 162 10.17 11.36 18.82
CA GLU A 162 10.48 12.78 18.69
C GLU A 162 11.50 13.05 17.56
N ASP A 163 11.53 14.28 17.06
CA ASP A 163 12.44 14.64 15.97
C ASP A 163 13.91 14.45 16.41
N THR A 164 14.69 13.71 15.63
CA THR A 164 15.96 13.17 16.09
C THR A 164 17.10 13.46 15.12
N LEU A 165 18.23 13.90 15.64
CA LEU A 165 19.51 13.93 14.93
C LEU A 165 20.31 12.66 15.26
N ILE A 166 20.54 11.80 14.29
CA ILE A 166 21.39 10.62 14.41
C ILE A 166 22.73 10.90 13.72
N ILE A 167 23.81 10.82 14.50
CA ILE A 167 25.18 10.88 14.01
C ILE A 167 25.67 9.45 13.79
N ASN A 168 25.59 8.96 12.55
CA ASN A 168 25.69 7.54 12.22
C ASN A 168 27.03 7.13 11.57
N TYR A 169 28.11 7.17 12.35
CA TYR A 169 29.41 6.69 11.87
C TYR A 169 29.44 5.17 11.69
N ALA A 170 28.68 4.42 12.48
CA ALA A 170 28.54 2.96 12.33
C ALA A 170 27.74 2.51 11.10
N GLU A 171 27.11 3.43 10.37
CA GLU A 171 26.23 3.11 9.22
C GLU A 171 25.12 2.12 9.57
N ILE A 172 24.58 2.24 10.79
CA ILE A 172 23.47 1.41 11.26
C ILE A 172 22.26 1.64 10.34
N PRO A 173 21.61 0.57 9.85
CA PRO A 173 20.47 0.68 8.93
C PRO A 173 19.20 1.10 9.69
N ILE A 174 19.09 2.39 10.02
CA ILE A 174 18.01 2.95 10.85
C ILE A 174 16.63 2.66 10.24
N SER A 175 16.51 2.69 8.90
CA SER A 175 15.22 2.51 8.23
C SER A 175 14.68 1.08 8.38
N GLU A 176 15.55 0.09 8.22
CA GLU A 176 15.26 -1.33 8.31
C GLU A 176 14.94 -1.70 9.75
N ILE A 177 15.70 -1.14 10.70
CA ILE A 177 15.43 -1.26 12.12
C ILE A 177 14.02 -0.74 12.41
N LEU A 178 13.72 0.51 12.10
CA LEU A 178 12.42 1.11 12.40
C LEU A 178 11.26 0.37 11.72
N LYS A 179 11.43 -0.10 10.48
CA LYS A 179 10.42 -0.94 9.80
C LYS A 179 10.13 -2.24 10.57
N SER A 180 11.14 -2.84 11.20
CA SER A 180 10.97 -4.10 11.94
C SER A 180 10.31 -3.91 13.33
N VAL A 181 10.58 -2.78 13.98
CA VAL A 181 10.15 -2.54 15.37
C VAL A 181 8.94 -1.64 15.55
N THR A 182 8.62 -0.83 14.53
CA THR A 182 7.46 0.05 14.64
C THR A 182 6.20 -0.77 14.45
N LYS A 183 5.39 -0.87 15.51
CA LYS A 183 4.11 -1.57 15.51
C LYS A 183 2.96 -0.57 15.54
N GLY A 184 1.79 -1.04 15.12
CA GLY A 184 0.54 -0.28 15.06
C GLY A 184 0.00 -0.19 13.65
N ALA A 185 -1.03 0.63 13.47
CA ALA A 185 -1.74 0.76 12.21
C ALA A 185 -2.24 2.19 12.06
N VAL A 186 -1.88 2.82 10.94
CA VAL A 186 -2.18 4.22 10.66
C VAL A 186 -3.26 4.28 9.60
N LYS A 187 -4.28 5.10 9.84
CA LYS A 187 -5.32 5.36 8.85
C LYS A 187 -4.98 6.61 8.06
N ILE A 188 -4.87 6.45 6.74
CA ILE A 188 -4.70 7.56 5.79
C ILE A 188 -5.85 7.58 4.80
N PHE A 189 -6.01 8.72 4.12
CA PHE A 189 -6.87 8.80 2.94
C PHE A 189 -6.05 8.53 1.68
N GLU A 190 -6.68 7.96 0.66
CA GLU A 190 -6.08 7.82 -0.66
C GLU A 190 -5.76 9.20 -1.26
N SER A 191 -6.68 10.15 -1.09
CA SER A 191 -6.51 11.54 -1.48
C SER A 191 -7.27 12.51 -0.57
N MET A 192 -6.83 13.77 -0.56
CA MET A 192 -7.46 14.88 0.15
C MET A 192 -7.90 15.96 -0.84
N LYS A 193 -9.10 16.52 -0.64
CA LYS A 193 -9.58 17.67 -1.41
C LYS A 193 -9.17 18.99 -0.76
N ILE A 194 -8.55 19.87 -1.53
CA ILE A 194 -8.12 21.22 -1.10
C ILE A 194 -8.75 22.24 -2.06
N GLY A 195 -9.97 22.66 -1.74
CA GLY A 195 -10.79 23.44 -2.66
C GLY A 195 -11.09 22.64 -3.93
N ASN A 196 -10.57 23.08 -5.08
CA ASN A 196 -10.79 22.41 -6.37
C ASN A 196 -9.67 21.42 -6.71
N PHE A 197 -8.65 21.31 -5.85
CA PHE A 197 -7.50 20.44 -6.06
C PHE A 197 -7.70 19.10 -5.34
N THR A 198 -7.23 18.02 -5.96
CA THR A 198 -7.15 16.69 -5.35
C THR A 198 -5.69 16.36 -5.11
N VAL A 199 -5.31 16.09 -3.87
CA VAL A 199 -3.94 15.74 -3.48
C VAL A 199 -3.90 14.25 -3.15
N LYS A 200 -3.13 13.46 -3.91
CA LYS A 200 -2.88 12.05 -3.64
C LYS A 200 -1.91 11.90 -2.47
N ILE A 201 -2.36 11.23 -1.42
CA ILE A 201 -1.55 10.98 -0.21
C ILE A 201 -0.99 9.56 -0.26
N PHE A 202 -1.81 8.58 -0.64
CA PHE A 202 -1.36 7.21 -0.76
C PHE A 202 -0.41 6.99 -1.95
N ASP A 203 0.60 6.14 -1.73
CA ASP A 203 1.61 5.77 -2.70
C ASP A 203 1.99 4.30 -2.44
N GLU A 204 1.81 3.45 -3.43
CA GLU A 204 2.03 1.99 -3.31
C GLU A 204 3.51 1.64 -3.11
N ASN A 205 4.44 2.53 -3.48
CA ASN A 205 5.87 2.32 -3.28
C ASN A 205 6.34 2.68 -1.87
N LEU A 206 5.57 3.53 -1.16
CA LEU A 206 5.96 4.08 0.14
C LEU A 206 5.12 3.52 1.30
N HIS A 207 3.92 3.02 1.01
CA HIS A 207 2.99 2.56 2.02
C HIS A 207 2.68 1.06 1.92
N GLU A 208 2.88 0.34 3.02
CA GLU A 208 2.48 -1.05 3.15
C GLU A 208 1.03 -1.15 3.64
N VAL A 209 0.14 -1.67 2.81
CA VAL A 209 -1.30 -1.73 3.06
C VAL A 209 -1.66 -2.92 3.94
N ILE A 210 -2.41 -2.65 5.02
CA ILE A 210 -3.07 -3.67 5.86
C ILE A 210 -4.49 -3.93 5.35
N ALA A 211 -5.25 -2.86 5.10
CA ALA A 211 -6.63 -2.94 4.61
C ALA A 211 -7.05 -1.67 3.85
N LYS A 212 -8.03 -1.78 2.96
CA LYS A 212 -8.62 -0.64 2.21
C LYS A 212 -10.13 -0.58 2.45
N ASN A 213 -10.67 0.62 2.63
CA ASN A 213 -12.12 0.86 2.73
C ASN A 213 -12.50 2.25 2.22
N LYS A 214 -13.27 2.34 1.12
CA LYS A 214 -13.86 3.57 0.56
C LYS A 214 -12.99 4.84 0.67
N GLY A 215 -11.83 4.83 -0.01
CA GLY A 215 -10.91 5.98 -0.03
C GLY A 215 -10.12 6.21 1.26
N GLU A 216 -10.35 5.41 2.30
CA GLU A 216 -9.48 5.25 3.47
C GLU A 216 -8.64 3.97 3.32
N ILE A 217 -7.40 4.05 3.80
CA ILE A 217 -6.43 2.96 3.72
C ILE A 217 -5.78 2.84 5.11
N LEU A 218 -5.81 1.63 5.66
CA LEU A 218 -5.08 1.28 6.85
C LEU A 218 -3.73 0.74 6.41
N ILE A 219 -2.66 1.39 6.85
CA ILE A 219 -1.28 1.07 6.49
C ILE A 219 -0.48 0.73 7.73
N LYS A 220 0.63 0.00 7.55
CA LYS A 220 1.66 -0.02 8.58
C LYS A 220 2.24 1.39 8.74
N PRO A 221 2.80 1.73 9.92
CA PRO A 221 3.36 3.05 10.16
C PRO A 221 4.45 3.34 9.12
N PRO A 222 4.35 4.44 8.37
CA PRO A 222 5.26 4.67 7.26
C PRO A 222 6.67 4.98 7.76
N VAL A 223 7.67 4.34 7.16
CA VAL A 223 9.10 4.65 7.37
C VAL A 223 9.67 5.02 6.01
N ILE A 224 9.65 6.30 5.70
CA ILE A 224 10.03 6.86 4.41
C ILE A 224 11.47 7.38 4.51
N VAL A 225 12.30 6.98 3.56
CA VAL A 225 13.70 7.44 3.45
C VAL A 225 13.81 8.39 2.28
N TRP A 226 14.55 9.48 2.47
CA TRP A 226 14.97 10.41 1.44
C TRP A 226 16.47 10.59 1.54
N ASP A 227 17.19 10.34 0.44
CA ASP A 227 18.65 10.40 0.35
C ASP A 227 19.07 11.67 -0.41
N GLY A 228 19.77 12.58 0.28
CA GLY A 228 20.21 13.85 -0.30
C GLY A 228 21.25 13.75 -1.43
N TYR A 229 21.79 12.56 -1.69
CA TYR A 229 22.66 12.32 -2.85
C TYR A 229 21.92 11.78 -4.08
N ILE A 230 20.71 11.25 -3.91
CA ILE A 230 19.96 10.55 -4.95
C ILE A 230 18.67 11.27 -5.29
N ASP A 231 17.96 11.75 -4.25
CA ASP A 231 16.62 12.28 -4.35
C ASP A 231 16.60 13.81 -4.49
N SER A 232 15.46 14.35 -4.91
CA SER A 232 15.29 15.77 -5.20
C SER A 232 14.58 16.50 -4.06
N VAL A 233 14.96 17.76 -3.80
CA VAL A 233 14.22 18.63 -2.88
C VAL A 233 12.80 18.94 -3.37
N GLU A 234 12.52 18.72 -4.65
CA GLU A 234 11.19 18.84 -5.27
C GLU A 234 10.20 17.80 -4.71
N ASP A 235 10.68 16.72 -4.10
CA ASP A 235 9.83 15.71 -3.46
C ASP A 235 9.11 16.23 -2.20
N PHE A 236 9.53 17.39 -1.70
CA PHE A 236 8.88 18.11 -0.61
C PHE A 236 7.92 19.20 -1.10
N GLU A 237 7.60 19.21 -2.39
CA GLU A 237 6.64 20.11 -3.02
C GLU A 237 5.47 19.35 -3.65
N PHE A 238 4.38 20.07 -3.95
CA PHE A 238 3.25 19.45 -4.64
C PHE A 238 3.58 19.28 -6.12
N GLN A 239 3.70 18.04 -6.55
CA GLN A 239 3.97 17.71 -7.94
C GLN A 239 2.66 17.55 -8.71
N THR A 240 2.55 18.19 -9.88
CA THR A 240 1.33 18.11 -10.70
C THR A 240 1.27 16.76 -11.40
N VAL A 241 0.15 16.05 -11.27
CA VAL A 241 -0.09 14.78 -11.97
C VAL A 241 -0.89 15.02 -13.24
N ASN A 242 -2.07 15.65 -13.10
CA ASN A 242 -2.90 16.04 -14.23
C ASN A 242 -3.96 17.08 -13.79
N GLY A 243 -4.07 18.20 -14.52
CA GLY A 243 -5.04 19.26 -14.24
C GLY A 243 -4.99 19.74 -12.79
N ASN A 244 -6.04 19.46 -12.03
CA ASN A 244 -6.17 19.82 -10.61
C ASN A 244 -5.73 18.71 -9.64
N VAL A 245 -5.06 17.66 -10.13
CA VAL A 245 -4.57 16.53 -9.31
C VAL A 245 -3.07 16.68 -9.05
N TYR A 246 -2.68 16.59 -7.77
CA TYR A 246 -1.31 16.74 -7.30
C TYR A 246 -0.89 15.51 -6.48
N ASN A 247 0.39 15.17 -6.50
CA ASN A 247 0.99 14.29 -5.50
C ASN A 247 1.33 15.11 -4.24
N ALA A 248 1.09 14.52 -3.07
CA ALA A 248 1.50 15.10 -1.81
C ALA A 248 3.03 15.11 -1.68
N PRO A 249 3.61 16.16 -1.06
CA PRO A 249 4.97 16.14 -0.56
C PRO A 249 5.27 14.92 0.32
N LEU A 250 6.51 14.42 0.30
CA LEU A 250 6.92 13.24 1.07
C LEU A 250 6.57 13.29 2.56
N PHE A 251 6.71 14.46 3.19
CA PHE A 251 6.41 14.60 4.62
C PHE A 251 4.93 14.39 4.96
N LEU A 252 4.00 14.62 4.01
CA LEU A 252 2.58 14.29 4.19
C LEU A 252 2.32 12.79 4.02
N LYS A 253 3.14 12.11 3.23
CA LYS A 253 3.09 10.64 3.09
C LYS A 253 3.64 9.95 4.35
N ALA A 254 4.58 10.58 5.06
CA ALA A 254 5.11 10.08 6.35
C ALA A 254 4.13 10.24 7.54
N TYR A 255 2.82 10.31 7.31
CA TYR A 255 1.82 10.57 8.34
C TYR A 255 1.88 9.57 9.49
N LYS A 256 1.97 10.09 10.72
CA LYS A 256 2.17 9.33 11.97
C LYS A 256 3.29 8.30 11.88
N GLY A 257 4.28 8.52 11.03
CA GLY A 257 5.43 7.64 10.89
C GLY A 257 6.73 8.45 10.92
N PHE A 258 7.74 7.89 10.27
CA PHE A 258 9.10 8.43 10.25
C PHE A 258 9.45 8.90 8.84
N LEU A 259 9.98 10.12 8.76
CA LEU A 259 10.66 10.67 7.60
C LEU A 259 12.15 10.73 7.91
N ILE A 260 12.90 9.77 7.38
CA ILE A 260 14.34 9.65 7.53
C ILE A 260 15.02 10.42 6.40
N LEU A 261 15.76 11.47 6.74
CA LEU A 261 16.50 12.31 5.82
C LEU A 261 17.99 11.97 5.94
N GLN A 262 18.56 11.34 4.92
CA GLN A 262 20.00 11.05 4.86
C GLN A 262 20.73 12.26 4.25
N GLU A 263 21.64 12.85 5.03
CA GLU A 263 22.44 14.02 4.66
C GLU A 263 21.66 15.22 4.05
N PRO A 264 20.47 15.61 4.56
CA PRO A 264 19.65 16.65 3.94
C PRO A 264 20.33 18.02 3.89
N PRO A 265 20.04 18.86 2.87
CA PRO A 265 20.37 20.28 2.93
C PRO A 265 19.80 20.93 4.21
N PRO A 266 20.57 21.78 4.92
CA PRO A 266 20.07 22.43 6.14
C PRO A 266 18.79 23.25 5.90
N GLU A 267 18.70 23.90 4.74
CA GLU A 267 17.55 24.74 4.36
C GLU A 267 16.26 23.91 4.22
N LEU A 268 16.38 22.67 3.76
CA LEU A 268 15.26 21.73 3.68
C LEU A 268 14.78 21.34 5.08
N LEU A 269 15.71 21.01 5.98
CA LEU A 269 15.38 20.64 7.35
C LEU A 269 14.70 21.81 8.09
N GLU A 270 15.23 23.02 7.97
CA GLU A 270 14.61 24.23 8.52
C GLU A 270 13.21 24.47 7.96
N LYS A 271 13.01 24.29 6.64
CA LYS A 271 11.70 24.40 6.00
C LYS A 271 10.71 23.41 6.62
N LEU A 272 11.10 22.15 6.83
CA LEU A 272 10.24 21.11 7.41
C LEU A 272 9.90 21.38 8.87
N LEU A 273 10.88 21.77 9.69
CA LEU A 273 10.64 22.15 11.09
C LEU A 273 9.69 23.33 11.20
N ARG A 274 9.85 24.35 10.34
CA ARG A 274 8.94 25.50 10.27
C ARG A 274 7.52 25.09 9.84
N ILE A 275 7.38 24.14 8.93
CA ILE A 275 6.07 23.60 8.53
C ILE A 275 5.41 22.90 9.72
N LYS A 276 6.18 22.09 10.47
CA LYS A 276 5.69 21.35 11.65
C LYS A 276 5.27 22.30 12.78
N GLU A 277 6.05 23.34 13.06
CA GLU A 277 5.74 24.36 14.05
C GLU A 277 4.48 25.16 13.68
N LYS A 278 4.38 25.59 12.42
CA LYS A 278 3.27 26.43 11.96
C LYS A 278 1.98 25.64 11.72
N GLY A 279 2.09 24.36 11.37
CA GLY A 279 0.94 23.50 11.06
C GLY A 279 0.19 23.93 9.80
N PHE A 280 0.85 24.60 8.85
CA PHE A 280 0.24 24.95 7.57
C PHE A 280 1.24 24.99 6.41
N LEU A 281 0.76 24.67 5.22
CA LEU A 281 1.49 24.88 3.96
C LEU A 281 0.60 25.54 2.91
N LYS A 282 1.20 26.11 1.87
CA LYS A 282 0.49 26.73 0.76
C LYS A 282 0.50 25.82 -0.47
N LEU A 283 -0.68 25.58 -1.05
CA LEU A 283 -0.86 25.02 -2.39
C LEU A 283 -1.51 26.10 -3.27
N LYS A 284 -0.77 26.63 -4.26
CA LYS A 284 -1.25 27.65 -5.21
C LYS A 284 -2.04 28.80 -4.54
N GLY A 285 -1.49 29.34 -3.45
CA GLY A 285 -2.09 30.45 -2.68
C GLY A 285 -3.13 30.04 -1.64
N LYS A 286 -3.62 28.80 -1.63
CA LYS A 286 -4.50 28.27 -0.58
C LYS A 286 -3.69 27.73 0.58
N VAL A 287 -4.05 28.14 1.80
CA VAL A 287 -3.46 27.64 3.04
C VAL A 287 -4.13 26.32 3.40
N VAL A 288 -3.33 25.29 3.59
CA VAL A 288 -3.74 23.96 4.01
C VAL A 288 -3.27 23.79 5.44
N LYS A 289 -4.19 23.52 6.35
CA LYS A 289 -3.84 23.19 7.73
C LYS A 289 -3.37 21.75 7.78
N ILE A 290 -2.13 21.57 8.21
CA ILE A 290 -1.54 20.26 8.46
C ILE A 290 -1.91 19.91 9.89
N LYS A 291 -2.87 18.99 10.07
CA LYS A 291 -3.15 18.39 11.39
C LYS A 291 -2.14 17.28 11.70
N GLU A 292 -1.34 16.91 10.71
CA GLU A 292 -0.50 15.73 10.71
C GLU A 292 0.74 15.84 11.61
N ARG A 293 1.05 14.76 12.33
CA ARG A 293 2.30 14.55 13.04
C ARG A 293 3.12 13.54 12.24
N PHE A 294 4.34 13.89 11.88
CA PHE A 294 5.37 12.96 11.38
C PHE A 294 6.65 13.22 12.17
N THR A 295 7.48 12.21 12.32
CA THR A 295 8.74 12.29 13.06
C THR A 295 9.88 12.41 12.08
N ILE A 296 10.68 13.47 12.20
CA ILE A 296 11.85 13.71 11.37
C ILE A 296 13.03 13.01 12.02
N ILE A 297 13.74 12.18 11.25
CA ILE A 297 15.03 11.63 11.65
C ILE A 297 16.05 12.13 10.65
N VAL A 298 17.05 12.86 11.12
CA VAL A 298 18.20 13.25 10.31
C VAL A 298 19.30 12.22 10.54
N ASP A 299 19.71 11.52 9.49
CA ASP A 299 20.82 10.56 9.52
C ASP A 299 22.03 11.19 8.81
N THR A 300 23.11 11.41 9.55
CA THR A 300 24.30 12.10 9.02
C THR A 300 25.60 11.61 9.64
N LYS A 301 26.69 11.73 8.89
CA LYS A 301 28.08 11.61 9.36
C LYS A 301 28.75 12.97 9.55
N ASN A 302 28.10 14.07 9.18
CA ASN A 302 28.61 15.43 9.29
C ASN A 302 27.75 16.28 10.24
N PRO A 303 27.86 16.08 11.57
CA PRO A 303 27.03 16.78 12.54
C PRO A 303 27.23 18.30 12.52
N THR A 304 28.41 18.78 12.13
CA THR A 304 28.72 20.21 12.08
C THR A 304 27.85 20.99 11.09
N LYS A 305 27.34 20.31 10.05
CA LYS A 305 26.39 20.87 9.07
C LYS A 305 25.08 21.35 9.72
N TYR A 306 24.74 20.84 10.90
CA TYR A 306 23.46 21.08 11.57
C TYR A 306 23.58 21.79 12.93
N ASN A 307 24.74 22.40 13.23
CA ASN A 307 24.98 23.05 14.54
C ASN A 307 23.97 24.16 14.89
N GLY A 308 23.37 24.82 13.88
CA GLY A 308 22.36 25.86 14.07
C GLY A 308 20.93 25.35 14.23
N ILE A 309 20.71 24.03 14.08
CA ILE A 309 19.38 23.42 14.07
C ILE A 309 19.20 22.60 15.35
N VAL A 310 18.14 22.90 16.10
CA VAL A 310 17.84 22.24 17.37
C VAL A 310 16.81 21.15 17.13
N LEU A 311 17.21 19.90 17.36
CA LEU A 311 16.33 18.73 17.41
C LEU A 311 16.27 18.21 18.85
N PRO A 312 15.11 17.78 19.36
CA PRO A 312 14.92 17.41 20.76
C PRO A 312 15.77 16.21 21.18
N ILE A 313 16.04 15.28 20.26
CA ILE A 313 16.87 14.10 20.52
C ILE A 313 18.12 14.15 19.65
N LYS A 314 19.26 13.81 20.25
CA LYS A 314 20.54 13.63 19.56
C LYS A 314 21.16 12.28 19.93
N ILE A 315 21.29 11.40 18.95
CA ILE A 315 21.88 10.07 19.10
C ILE A 315 23.24 10.06 18.42
N LYS A 316 24.25 9.52 19.10
CA LYS A 316 25.59 9.33 18.53
C LYS A 316 25.89 7.85 18.41
N LEU A 317 26.06 7.39 17.18
CA LEU A 317 26.44 6.02 16.83
C LEU A 317 27.88 6.06 16.30
N PRO A 318 28.90 5.95 17.17
CA PRO A 318 30.29 5.87 16.73
C PRO A 318 30.52 4.60 15.89
N TYR A 319 31.67 4.51 15.20
CA TYR A 319 32.12 3.25 14.59
C TYR A 319 32.03 2.08 15.59
N LEU A 320 31.75 0.90 15.07
CA LEU A 320 31.57 -0.30 15.89
C LEU A 320 32.87 -0.67 16.61
N GLY A 321 32.75 -1.07 17.87
CA GLY A 321 33.84 -1.73 18.58
C GLY A 321 34.15 -3.10 18.00
N SER A 322 35.35 -3.64 18.24
CA SER A 322 35.73 -4.99 17.75
C SER A 322 34.74 -6.06 18.24
N LYS A 323 34.29 -5.95 19.50
CA LYS A 323 33.30 -6.87 20.08
C LYS A 323 31.93 -6.77 19.43
N GLU A 324 31.41 -5.55 19.22
CA GLU A 324 30.12 -5.33 18.55
C GLU A 324 30.16 -5.87 17.12
N MET A 325 31.22 -5.55 16.37
CA MET A 325 31.39 -6.02 15.00
C MET A 325 31.54 -7.55 14.93
N LYS A 326 32.29 -8.16 15.85
CA LYS A 326 32.40 -9.61 15.97
C LYS A 326 31.01 -10.24 16.17
N GLU A 327 30.26 -9.79 17.16
CA GLU A 327 28.93 -10.34 17.48
C GLU A 327 27.98 -10.28 16.29
N ILE A 328 27.94 -9.14 15.58
CA ILE A 328 27.09 -8.98 14.40
C ILE A 328 27.57 -9.90 13.25
N LEU A 329 28.88 -9.96 13.00
CA LEU A 329 29.44 -10.76 11.92
C LEU A 329 29.22 -12.26 12.15
N GLU A 330 29.44 -12.76 13.37
CA GLU A 330 29.20 -14.15 13.76
C GLU A 330 27.75 -14.58 13.49
N LYS A 331 26.78 -13.71 13.82
CA LYS A 331 25.37 -13.96 13.54
C LYS A 331 25.08 -14.08 12.05
N GLU A 332 25.72 -13.26 11.23
CA GLU A 332 25.51 -13.25 9.77
C GLU A 332 26.18 -14.42 9.03
N VAL A 333 27.32 -14.90 9.54
CA VAL A 333 28.07 -16.02 8.93
C VAL A 333 27.72 -17.39 9.53
N GLY A 334 27.18 -17.42 10.75
CA GLY A 334 26.69 -18.63 11.42
C GLY A 334 27.76 -19.49 12.10
N PHE A 335 28.95 -18.95 12.38
CA PHE A 335 30.02 -19.63 13.12
C PHE A 335 30.83 -18.64 13.96
N GLU A 336 31.58 -19.15 14.94
CA GLU A 336 32.38 -18.34 15.86
C GLU A 336 33.65 -17.78 15.20
N ILE A 337 33.93 -16.51 15.42
CA ILE A 337 35.04 -15.78 14.81
C ILE A 337 36.03 -15.34 15.91
N PRO A 338 37.33 -15.68 15.80
CA PRO A 338 38.36 -15.14 16.69
C PRO A 338 38.38 -13.61 16.67
N LEU A 339 38.51 -12.98 17.85
CA LEU A 339 38.44 -11.51 17.98
C LEU A 339 39.56 -10.84 17.18
N GLU A 340 40.71 -11.48 17.07
CA GLU A 340 41.92 -11.04 16.37
C GLU A 340 41.62 -10.71 14.90
N ILE A 341 40.77 -11.49 14.24
CA ILE A 341 40.36 -11.27 12.83
C ILE A 341 39.63 -9.93 12.68
N VAL A 342 38.78 -9.58 13.64
CA VAL A 342 38.02 -8.32 13.61
C VAL A 342 38.90 -7.14 14.02
N GLU A 343 39.91 -7.37 14.87
CA GLU A 343 40.87 -6.35 15.27
C GLU A 343 41.75 -5.87 14.11
N GLU A 344 42.04 -6.74 13.13
CA GLU A 344 42.74 -6.38 11.89
C GLU A 344 41.99 -5.31 11.07
N ILE A 345 40.66 -5.19 11.23
CA ILE A 345 39.84 -4.21 10.52
C ILE A 345 40.08 -2.82 11.13
N PRO A 346 40.54 -1.82 10.36
CA PRO A 346 40.69 -0.46 10.87
C PRO A 346 39.36 0.11 11.38
N THR A 347 39.39 0.87 12.48
CA THR A 347 38.18 1.42 13.13
C THR A 347 37.23 2.14 12.16
N LYS A 348 37.77 2.90 11.20
CA LYS A 348 36.99 3.62 10.17
C LYS A 348 36.17 2.73 9.22
N TYR A 349 36.50 1.44 9.15
CA TYR A 349 35.78 0.42 8.36
C TYR A 349 34.94 -0.51 9.23
N ARG A 350 34.87 -0.29 10.55
CA ARG A 350 34.00 -1.07 11.45
C ARG A 350 32.58 -0.51 11.41
N THR A 351 31.88 -0.80 10.33
CA THR A 351 30.51 -0.33 10.06
C THR A 351 29.60 -1.48 9.66
N PHE A 352 28.28 -1.30 9.82
CA PHE A 352 27.27 -2.27 9.36
C PHE A 352 27.38 -2.53 7.86
N LYS A 353 27.59 -1.48 7.07
CA LYS A 353 27.80 -1.62 5.62
C LYS A 353 29.02 -2.48 5.30
N SER A 354 30.11 -2.31 6.03
CA SER A 354 31.32 -3.13 5.85
C SER A 354 31.07 -4.59 6.20
N ILE A 355 30.32 -4.88 7.27
CA ILE A 355 29.87 -6.24 7.61
C ILE A 355 29.08 -6.84 6.45
N LEU A 356 28.08 -6.13 5.91
CA LEU A 356 27.26 -6.63 4.80
C LEU A 356 28.10 -6.92 3.55
N ILE A 357 29.11 -6.09 3.25
CA ILE A 357 30.04 -6.32 2.14
C ILE A 357 30.87 -7.58 2.39
N LEU A 358 31.47 -7.72 3.59
CA LEU A 358 32.25 -8.89 3.99
C LEU A 358 31.43 -10.18 3.91
N VAL A 359 30.20 -10.18 4.43
CA VAL A 359 29.28 -11.33 4.37
C VAL A 359 28.94 -11.71 2.93
N LYS A 360 28.72 -10.71 2.05
CA LYS A 360 28.49 -10.96 0.63
C LYS A 360 29.72 -11.57 -0.06
N LEU A 361 30.92 -11.08 0.26
CA LEU A 361 32.18 -11.62 -0.27
C LEU A 361 32.40 -13.05 0.22
N PHE A 362 32.25 -13.30 1.51
CA PHE A 362 32.34 -14.63 2.12
C PHE A 362 31.38 -15.62 1.44
N LYS A 363 30.09 -15.29 1.32
CA LYS A 363 29.09 -16.15 0.66
C LYS A 363 29.43 -16.45 -0.80
N ARG A 364 30.02 -15.48 -1.52
CA ARG A 364 30.50 -15.67 -2.91
C ARG A 364 31.73 -16.56 -3.01
N LEU A 365 32.63 -16.53 -2.02
CA LEU A 365 33.79 -17.42 -1.98
C LEU A 365 33.36 -18.84 -1.62
N GLN A 366 32.48 -18.98 -0.64
CA GLN A 366 31.92 -20.26 -0.21
C GLN A 366 31.23 -21.00 -1.35
N SER A 367 30.46 -20.31 -2.20
CA SER A 367 29.81 -20.94 -3.36
C SER A 367 30.77 -21.39 -4.45
N LYS A 368 32.01 -20.89 -4.47
CA LYS A 368 33.05 -21.22 -5.47
C LYS A 368 34.09 -22.21 -4.95
N ARG A 369 34.28 -22.30 -3.63
CA ARG A 369 35.35 -23.05 -2.97
C ARG A 369 34.76 -23.87 -1.82
N LEU A 370 33.94 -24.86 -2.17
CA LEU A 370 33.15 -25.65 -1.21
C LEU A 370 33.99 -26.49 -0.25
N GLU A 371 35.23 -26.82 -0.61
CA GLU A 371 36.12 -27.68 0.19
C GLU A 371 36.97 -26.91 1.21
N LYS A 372 36.94 -25.57 1.17
CA LYS A 372 37.79 -24.74 2.05
C LYS A 372 37.06 -24.44 3.37
N GLU A 373 37.79 -24.49 4.47
CA GLU A 373 37.25 -24.22 5.80
C GLU A 373 36.60 -22.82 5.89
N PRO A 374 35.42 -22.67 6.52
CA PRO A 374 34.69 -21.38 6.57
C PRO A 374 35.53 -20.22 7.13
N LEU A 375 36.35 -20.48 8.13
CA LEU A 375 37.22 -19.47 8.74
C LEU A 375 38.30 -18.98 7.76
N GLU A 376 38.86 -19.86 6.94
CA GLU A 376 39.83 -19.48 5.91
C GLU A 376 39.19 -18.65 4.80
N LEU A 377 37.97 -19.00 4.40
CA LEU A 377 37.22 -18.22 3.41
C LEU A 377 36.87 -16.82 3.93
N LEU A 378 36.60 -16.69 5.22
CA LEU A 378 36.37 -15.37 5.84
C LEU A 378 37.66 -14.54 5.86
N LYS A 379 38.82 -15.16 6.15
CA LYS A 379 40.13 -14.49 6.06
C LYS A 379 40.43 -14.05 4.63
N ASP A 380 40.22 -14.92 3.63
CA ASP A 380 40.36 -14.55 2.21
C ASP A 380 39.44 -13.35 1.86
N ALA A 381 38.18 -13.37 2.31
CA ALA A 381 37.24 -12.26 2.10
C ALA A 381 37.71 -10.97 2.76
N LEU A 382 38.28 -11.06 3.96
CA LEU A 382 38.84 -9.94 4.70
C LEU A 382 40.04 -9.33 3.97
N SER A 383 40.97 -10.16 3.50
CA SER A 383 42.13 -9.71 2.72
C SER A 383 41.69 -8.98 1.44
N LEU A 384 40.68 -9.51 0.74
CA LEU A 384 40.11 -8.84 -0.44
C LEU A 384 39.41 -7.52 -0.10
N PHE A 385 38.75 -7.44 1.05
CA PHE A 385 38.03 -6.24 1.50
C PHE A 385 38.97 -5.11 1.92
N ILE A 386 40.00 -5.43 2.71
CA ILE A 386 41.01 -4.46 3.16
C ILE A 386 41.93 -4.07 1.99
N GLY A 387 42.00 -4.92 0.96
CA GLY A 387 43.06 -4.93 -0.03
C GLY A 387 44.25 -5.68 0.54
N GLU A 388 44.81 -6.63 -0.21
CA GLU A 388 46.05 -7.27 0.19
C GLU A 388 47.05 -6.17 0.54
N LYS A 389 47.67 -6.24 1.73
CA LYS A 389 48.92 -5.54 1.92
C LYS A 389 49.82 -6.06 0.80
N ASN A 390 50.10 -5.24 -0.20
CA ASN A 390 51.21 -5.52 -1.10
C ASN A 390 52.46 -5.55 -0.21
N GLU A 391 52.81 -6.74 0.29
CA GLU A 391 54.18 -7.10 0.63
C GLU A 391 54.96 -7.08 -0.67
N SER A 392 55.32 -5.89 -1.15
CA SER A 392 56.31 -5.59 -2.20
C SER A 392 56.19 -4.12 -2.61
N HIS A 393 56.94 -3.24 -1.96
CA HIS A 393 57.86 -2.29 -2.62
C HIS A 393 58.75 -1.59 -1.61
#